data_AF-A0A0T5ZYX5-F1
#
_entry.id   AF-A0A0T5ZYX5-F1
#
_cell.length_a   1.000
_cell.length_b   1.000
_cell.length_c   1.000
_cell.angle_alpha   90.00
_cell.angle_beta   90.00
_cell.angle_gamma   90.00
#
_symmetry.space_group_name_H-M   'P 1'
#
loop_
_entity.id
_entity.type
_entity.pdbx_description
1 polymer ?
#
loop_
_entity_poly.entity_id
_entity_poly.type
_entity_poly.pdbx_seq_one_letter_code
_entity_poly.pdbx_strand_id
1 'polypeptide(L)'
;MAMTPHPDALLIAYLRGELAENDRRSVADHLAACSECARAAENFQRILNDLGSSLPQPPQVHWGAYRAELGEKLEARRRPWRWQWLRRPVPLALSAAAAGVLLILGVQSWISGPLGNGDLASLEETVVASRLDLLRQYAVIERLDLWEDLDVVRRLDELYPGRKG
;
A
#
# COMPACT_ATOMS: atom_id res chain seq x y z
N MET A 1 -48.98 15.01 41.52
CA MET A 1 -48.77 14.87 40.06
C MET A 1 -47.27 14.67 39.86
N ALA A 2 -46.84 13.44 39.58
CA ALA A 2 -45.42 13.12 39.48
C ALA A 2 -44.88 13.69 38.16
N MET A 3 -43.91 14.59 38.24
CA MET A 3 -43.20 15.14 37.10
C MET A 3 -42.20 14.08 36.61
N THR A 4 -42.67 13.12 35.82
CA THR A 4 -41.77 12.23 35.08
C THR A 4 -40.92 13.09 34.14
N PRO A 5 -39.59 12.90 34.10
CA PRO A 5 -38.72 13.70 33.24
C PRO A 5 -39.17 13.56 31.78
N HIS A 6 -39.28 14.67 31.07
CA HIS A 6 -39.68 14.70 29.66
C HIS A 6 -38.65 13.93 28.80
N PRO A 7 -39.09 13.04 27.89
CA PRO A 7 -38.20 12.23 27.06
C PRO A 7 -37.68 13.00 25.83
N ASP A 8 -37.25 14.25 26.00
CA ASP A 8 -36.87 15.14 24.88
C ASP A 8 -35.74 14.55 24.03
N ALA A 9 -34.77 13.89 24.67
CA ALA A 9 -33.64 13.25 23.99
C ALA A 9 -34.04 12.03 23.14
N LEU A 10 -35.16 11.35 23.47
CA LEU A 10 -35.61 10.15 22.77
C LEU A 10 -36.63 10.45 21.67
N LEU A 11 -37.15 11.68 21.62
CA LEU A 11 -38.26 12.05 20.75
C LEU A 11 -37.89 11.96 19.26
N ILE A 12 -36.68 12.40 18.89
CA ILE A 12 -36.21 12.29 17.49
C ILE A 12 -36.00 10.82 17.09
N ALA A 13 -35.41 10.00 17.97
CA ALA A 13 -35.23 8.58 17.71
C ALA A 13 -36.58 7.84 17.60
N TYR A 14 -37.58 8.25 18.39
CA TYR A 14 -38.94 7.76 18.29
C TYR A 14 -39.57 8.08 16.92
N LEU A 15 -39.49 9.34 16.47
CA LEU A 15 -40.04 9.78 15.18
C LEU A 15 -39.34 9.09 13.99
N ARG A 16 -38.04 8.83 14.10
CA ARG A 16 -37.26 8.12 13.07
C ARG A 16 -37.44 6.59 13.12
N GLY A 17 -38.12 6.06 14.13
CA GLY A 17 -38.32 4.61 14.31
C GLY A 17 -37.06 3.86 14.72
N GLU A 18 -36.10 4.53 15.35
CA GLU A 18 -34.79 3.98 15.74
C GLU A 18 -34.76 3.43 17.18
N LEU A 19 -35.84 3.61 17.95
CA LEU A 19 -35.95 3.09 19.32
C LEU A 19 -36.25 1.60 19.37
N ALA A 20 -35.69 0.93 20.38
CA ALA A 20 -36.10 -0.43 20.75
C ALA A 20 -37.56 -0.47 21.20
N GLU A 21 -38.23 -1.61 21.04
CA GLU A 21 -39.68 -1.76 21.28
C GLU A 21 -40.13 -1.39 22.71
N ASN A 22 -39.25 -1.55 23.70
CA ASN A 22 -39.56 -1.17 25.08
C ASN A 22 -39.55 0.35 25.27
N ASP A 23 -38.52 1.02 24.76
CA ASP A 23 -38.39 2.47 24.84
C ASP A 23 -39.44 3.17 23.99
N ARG A 24 -39.77 2.59 22.84
CA ARG A 24 -40.83 3.07 21.96
C ARG A 24 -42.19 3.10 22.66
N ARG A 25 -42.55 2.03 23.38
CA ARG A 25 -43.80 1.96 24.15
C ARG A 25 -43.80 2.97 25.29
N SER A 26 -42.71 3.07 26.05
CA SER A 26 -42.57 4.06 27.11
C SER A 26 -42.76 5.51 26.62
N VAL A 27 -42.15 5.85 25.48
CA VAL A 27 -42.33 7.18 24.86
C VAL A 27 -43.75 7.36 24.33
N ALA A 28 -44.35 6.35 23.70
CA ALA A 28 -45.73 6.42 23.21
C ALA A 28 -46.74 6.65 24.34
N ASP A 29 -46.59 5.93 25.46
CA ASP A 29 -47.43 6.08 26.64
C ASP A 29 -47.27 7.49 27.25
N HIS A 30 -46.05 8.02 27.28
CA HIS A 30 -45.79 9.39 27.73
C HIS A 30 -46.42 10.44 26.79
N LEU A 31 -46.34 10.25 25.47
CA LEU A 31 -46.95 11.14 24.49
C LEU A 31 -48.48 11.15 24.59
N ALA A 32 -49.10 10.01 24.94
CA ALA A 32 -50.53 9.94 25.20
C ALA A 32 -50.94 10.70 26.48
N ALA A 33 -50.06 10.77 27.47
CA ALA A 33 -50.32 11.41 28.76
C ALA A 33 -49.90 12.91 28.82
N CYS A 34 -48.94 13.34 27.99
CA CYS A 34 -48.34 14.69 28.06
C CYS A 34 -48.58 15.50 26.78
N SER A 35 -49.44 16.51 26.87
CA SER A 35 -49.76 17.41 25.73
C SER A 35 -48.59 18.30 25.28
N GLU A 36 -47.61 18.54 26.15
CA GLU A 36 -46.43 19.35 25.80
C GLU A 36 -45.46 18.54 24.94
N CYS A 37 -45.16 17.30 25.34
CA CYS A 37 -44.35 16.39 24.53
C CYS A 37 -45.04 16.02 23.22
N ALA A 38 -46.36 15.85 23.19
CA ALA A 38 -47.11 15.63 21.95
C ALA A 38 -46.92 16.80 20.96
N ARG A 39 -47.06 18.05 21.43
CA ARG A 39 -46.82 19.24 20.61
C ARG A 39 -45.37 19.37 20.16
N ALA A 40 -44.40 19.04 21.02
CA ALA A 40 -43.00 19.01 20.64
C ALA A 40 -42.73 17.97 19.54
N ALA A 41 -43.33 16.78 19.64
CA ALA A 41 -43.20 15.70 18.66
C ALA A 41 -43.73 16.11 17.29
N GLU A 42 -44.91 16.74 17.25
CA GLU A 42 -45.51 17.28 16.03
C GLU A 42 -44.63 18.36 15.39
N ASN A 43 -44.03 19.25 16.20
CA ASN A 43 -43.13 20.27 15.70
C ASN A 43 -41.86 19.67 15.08
N PHE A 44 -41.24 18.68 15.74
CA PHE A 44 -40.10 17.99 15.18
C PHE A 44 -40.46 17.20 13.93
N GLN A 45 -41.62 16.54 13.88
CA GLN A 45 -42.08 15.84 12.69
C GLN A 45 -42.22 16.78 11.49
N ARG A 46 -42.75 17.99 11.72
CA ARG A 46 -42.88 19.02 10.67
C ARG A 46 -41.51 19.43 10.13
N ILE A 47 -40.56 19.72 11.01
CA ILE A 47 -39.18 20.07 10.64
C ILE A 47 -38.53 18.94 9.84
N LEU A 48 -38.67 17.68 10.29
CA LEU A 48 -38.10 16.51 9.58
C LEU A 48 -38.70 16.34 8.18
N ASN A 49 -40.00 16.55 8.02
CA ASN A 49 -40.67 16.50 6.71
C ASN A 49 -40.21 17.64 5.78
N ASP A 50 -40.04 18.85 6.31
CA ASP A 50 -39.56 20.01 5.55
C ASP A 50 -38.11 19.80 5.10
N LEU A 51 -37.25 19.24 5.95
CA LEU A 51 -35.89 18.85 5.56
C LEU A 51 -35.90 17.72 4.51
N GLY A 52 -36.75 16.71 4.67
CA GLY A 52 -36.84 15.60 3.71
C GLY A 52 -37.31 16.05 2.32
N SER A 53 -38.21 17.02 2.24
CA SER A 53 -38.78 17.51 0.98
C SER A 53 -37.91 18.58 0.28
N SER A 54 -37.07 19.30 1.03
CA SER A 54 -36.16 20.32 0.49
C SER A 54 -34.85 19.75 -0.06
N LEU A 55 -34.55 18.47 0.20
CA LEU A 55 -33.35 17.83 -0.32
C LEU A 55 -33.53 17.44 -1.79
N PRO A 56 -32.58 17.79 -2.68
CA PRO A 56 -32.61 17.31 -4.05
C PRO A 56 -32.53 15.78 -4.07
N GLN A 57 -33.18 15.16 -5.06
CA GLN A 57 -33.16 13.72 -5.21
C GLN A 57 -31.70 13.24 -5.33
N PRO A 58 -31.28 12.24 -4.53
CA PRO A 58 -29.90 11.76 -4.60
C PRO A 58 -29.61 11.27 -6.02
N PRO A 59 -28.42 11.56 -6.57
CA PRO A 59 -28.05 11.10 -7.90
C PRO A 59 -28.10 9.57 -7.93
N GLN A 60 -28.48 9.02 -9.09
CA GLN A 60 -28.47 7.57 -9.27
C GLN A 60 -27.04 7.05 -9.20
N VAL A 61 -26.70 6.37 -8.11
CA VAL A 61 -25.37 5.79 -7.90
C VAL A 61 -25.28 4.45 -8.62
N HIS A 62 -24.44 4.39 -9.65
CA HIS A 62 -24.12 3.14 -10.35
C HIS A 62 -23.07 2.33 -9.58
N TRP A 63 -23.52 1.60 -8.56
CA TRP A 63 -22.64 0.77 -7.71
C TRP A 63 -21.80 -0.25 -8.49
N GLY A 64 -22.30 -0.74 -9.64
CA GLY A 64 -21.55 -1.64 -10.52
C GLY A 64 -20.32 -0.98 -11.13
N ALA A 65 -20.48 0.23 -11.69
CA ALA A 65 -19.38 0.99 -12.27
C ALA A 65 -18.34 1.38 -11.20
N TYR A 66 -18.82 1.80 -10.02
CA TYR A 66 -17.94 2.14 -8.90
C TYR A 66 -17.13 0.94 -8.40
N ARG A 67 -17.74 -0.25 -8.30
CA ARG A 67 -17.03 -1.49 -7.92
C ARG A 67 -16.01 -1.92 -8.96
N ALA A 68 -16.33 -1.78 -10.25
CA ALA A 68 -15.41 -2.09 -11.33
C ALA A 68 -14.18 -1.17 -11.28
N GLU A 69 -14.38 0.14 -11.14
CA GLU A 69 -13.30 1.13 -11.02
C GLU A 69 -12.41 0.87 -9.79
N LEU A 70 -13.03 0.54 -8.64
CA LEU A 70 -12.30 0.14 -7.45
C LEU A 70 -11.49 -1.16 -7.68
N GLY A 71 -12.09 -2.15 -8.33
CA GLY A 71 -11.44 -3.40 -8.70
C GLY A 71 -10.17 -3.16 -9.51
N GLU A 72 -10.27 -2.37 -10.58
CA GLU A 72 -9.11 -2.00 -11.41
C GLU A 72 -8.04 -1.26 -10.61
N LYS A 73 -8.42 -0.30 -9.76
CA LYS A 73 -7.46 0.44 -8.92
C LYS A 73 -6.74 -0.46 -7.92
N LEU A 74 -7.43 -1.45 -7.34
CA LEU A 74 -6.81 -2.43 -6.45
C LEU A 74 -5.90 -3.39 -7.21
N GLU A 75 -6.31 -3.88 -8.37
CA GLU A 75 -5.50 -4.77 -9.21
C GLU A 75 -4.24 -4.07 -9.73
N ALA A 76 -4.34 -2.80 -10.13
CA ALA A 76 -3.21 -2.00 -10.56
C ALA A 76 -2.16 -1.84 -9.44
N ARG A 77 -2.59 -1.71 -8.17
CA ARG A 77 -1.70 -1.68 -7.00
C ARG A 77 -1.11 -3.03 -6.64
N ARG A 78 -1.84 -4.13 -6.88
CA ARG A 78 -1.38 -5.50 -6.64
C ARG A 78 -0.41 -6.00 -7.71
N ARG A 79 -0.41 -5.38 -8.90
CA ARG A 79 0.45 -5.81 -9.99
C ARG A 79 1.92 -5.55 -9.61
N PRO A 80 2.75 -6.59 -9.49
CA PRO A 80 4.13 -6.40 -9.07
C PRO A 80 4.88 -5.58 -10.12
N TRP A 81 5.64 -4.58 -9.68
CA TRP A 81 6.47 -3.70 -10.53
C TRP A 81 7.31 -4.49 -11.56
N ARG A 82 7.71 -5.72 -11.20
CA ARG A 82 8.43 -6.67 -12.07
C ARG A 82 7.66 -7.08 -13.33
N TRP A 83 6.34 -7.24 -13.25
CA TRP A 83 5.46 -7.57 -14.40
C TRP A 83 5.26 -6.38 -15.35
N GLN A 84 5.52 -5.16 -14.89
CA GLN A 84 5.48 -3.96 -15.72
C GLN A 84 6.80 -3.75 -16.47
N TRP A 85 7.93 -4.16 -15.87
CA TRP A 85 9.25 -4.18 -16.52
C TRP A 85 9.37 -5.28 -17.59
N LEU A 86 8.82 -6.47 -17.32
CA LEU A 86 8.85 -7.59 -18.28
C LEU A 86 7.98 -7.36 -19.52
N ARG A 87 6.98 -6.46 -19.44
CA ARG A 87 6.10 -6.10 -20.55
C ARG A 87 6.60 -4.93 -21.41
N ARG A 88 7.68 -4.25 -21.01
CA ARG A 88 8.29 -3.24 -21.90
C ARG A 88 9.14 -3.98 -22.95
N PRO A 89 9.18 -3.55 -24.23
CA PRO A 89 9.98 -4.20 -25.28
C PRO A 89 11.50 -3.94 -25.15
N VAL A 90 11.91 -3.20 -24.13
CA VAL A 90 13.32 -2.83 -23.86
C VAL A 90 14.27 -4.04 -23.67
N PRO A 91 13.92 -5.13 -22.95
CA PRO A 91 14.83 -6.26 -22.79
C PRO A 91 14.98 -7.10 -24.08
N LEU A 92 14.00 -7.04 -25.00
CA LEU A 92 14.08 -7.66 -26.33
C LEU A 92 15.00 -6.87 -27.27
N ALA A 93 14.99 -5.54 -27.19
CA ALA A 93 15.91 -4.70 -27.98
C ALA A 93 17.37 -4.83 -27.51
N LEU A 94 17.60 -4.95 -26.19
CA LEU A 94 18.93 -5.12 -25.61
C LEU A 94 19.57 -6.47 -25.97
N SER A 95 18.78 -7.55 -26.04
CA SER A 95 19.28 -8.87 -26.43
C SER A 95 19.66 -8.96 -27.90
N ALA A 96 18.89 -8.30 -28.79
CA ALA A 96 19.23 -8.21 -30.21
C ALA A 96 20.51 -7.40 -30.46
N ALA A 97 20.70 -6.30 -29.72
CA ALA A 97 21.92 -5.48 -29.82
C ALA A 97 23.17 -6.23 -29.32
N ALA A 98 23.07 -6.93 -28.18
CA ALA A 98 24.18 -7.72 -27.64
C ALA A 98 24.59 -8.88 -28.57
N ALA A 99 23.61 -9.57 -29.16
CA ALA A 99 23.88 -10.61 -30.17
C ALA A 99 24.56 -10.03 -31.42
N GLY A 100 24.12 -8.86 -31.88
CA GLY A 100 24.76 -8.15 -33.00
C GLY A 100 26.21 -7.77 -32.72
N VAL A 101 26.52 -7.24 -31.53
CA VAL A 101 27.89 -6.87 -31.14
C VAL A 101 28.79 -8.11 -31.05
N LEU A 102 28.30 -9.21 -30.45
CA LEU A 102 29.05 -10.47 -30.38
C LEU A 102 29.33 -11.07 -31.76
N LEU A 103 28.37 -10.99 -32.70
CA LEU A 103 28.57 -11.42 -34.08
C LEU A 103 29.61 -10.56 -34.79
N ILE A 104 29.57 -9.23 -34.62
CA ILE A 104 30.55 -8.32 -35.22
C ILE A 104 31.95 -8.59 -34.67
N LEU A 105 32.10 -8.76 -33.36
CA LEU A 105 33.37 -9.09 -32.71
C LEU A 105 33.89 -10.46 -33.14
N GLY A 106 33.02 -11.47 -33.24
CA GLY A 106 33.38 -12.80 -33.73
C GLY A 106 33.85 -12.77 -35.19
N VAL A 107 33.14 -12.03 -36.05
CA VAL A 107 33.50 -11.87 -37.46
C VAL A 107 34.79 -11.06 -37.63
N GLN A 108 34.98 -9.97 -36.87
CA GLN A 108 36.24 -9.22 -36.87
C GLN A 108 37.41 -10.08 -36.39
N SER A 109 37.24 -10.84 -35.31
CA SER A 109 38.27 -11.76 -34.83
C SER A 109 38.63 -12.84 -35.86
N TRP A 110 37.65 -13.29 -36.65
CA TRP A 110 37.87 -14.30 -37.68
C TRP A 110 38.54 -13.75 -38.95
N ILE A 111 38.19 -12.52 -39.35
CA ILE A 111 38.77 -11.84 -40.52
C ILE A 111 40.17 -11.30 -40.22
N SER A 112 40.41 -10.81 -39.00
CA SER A 112 41.69 -10.20 -38.62
C SER A 112 42.80 -11.21 -38.30
N GLY A 113 42.50 -12.51 -38.14
CA GLY A 113 43.51 -13.54 -37.88
C GLY A 113 44.31 -13.32 -36.57
N PRO A 114 45.15 -14.28 -36.15
CA PRO A 114 45.81 -14.29 -34.84
C PRO A 114 47.01 -13.34 -34.72
N LEU A 115 46.99 -12.17 -35.38
CA LEU A 115 48.10 -11.19 -35.37
C LEU A 115 47.71 -9.84 -34.73
N GLY A 116 46.80 -9.86 -33.76
CA GLY A 116 46.41 -8.68 -32.96
C GLY A 116 46.56 -8.83 -31.43
N ASN A 117 47.04 -9.99 -30.96
CA ASN A 117 47.12 -10.29 -29.51
C ASN A 117 48.38 -9.74 -28.81
N GLY A 118 49.28 -9.08 -29.53
CA GLY A 118 50.53 -8.54 -28.97
C GLY A 118 50.37 -7.22 -28.21
N ASP A 119 49.31 -6.45 -28.48
CA ASP A 119 49.18 -5.08 -27.98
C ASP A 119 48.43 -5.00 -26.64
N LEU A 120 47.49 -5.92 -26.39
CA LEU A 120 46.76 -5.99 -25.12
C LEU A 120 47.59 -6.58 -23.97
N ALA A 121 48.51 -7.51 -24.26
CA ALA A 121 49.43 -8.06 -23.27
C ALA A 121 50.44 -7.00 -22.77
N SER A 122 50.89 -6.10 -23.66
CA SER A 122 51.78 -4.99 -23.31
C SER A 122 51.08 -3.93 -22.44
N LEU A 123 49.79 -3.67 -22.69
CA LEU A 123 48.97 -2.77 -21.86
C LEU A 123 48.66 -3.35 -20.49
N GLU A 124 48.46 -4.66 -20.38
CA GLU A 124 48.23 -5.33 -19.10
C GLU A 124 49.49 -5.32 -18.22
N GLU A 125 50.66 -5.55 -18.81
CA GLU A 125 51.94 -5.53 -18.07
C GLU A 125 52.30 -4.13 -17.56
N THR A 126 51.99 -3.08 -18.32
CA THR A 126 52.24 -1.67 -17.92
C THR A 126 51.26 -1.15 -16.86
N VAL A 127 50.00 -1.61 -16.87
CA VAL A 127 48.96 -1.21 -15.90
C VAL A 127 49.06 -2.02 -14.59
N VAL A 128 49.51 -3.27 -14.65
CA VAL A 128 49.75 -4.09 -13.45
C VAL A 128 50.95 -3.55 -12.66
N ALA A 129 52.02 -3.11 -13.32
CA ALA A 129 53.17 -2.50 -12.66
C ALA A 129 52.82 -1.23 -11.87
N SER A 130 51.81 -0.46 -12.31
CA SER A 130 51.36 0.76 -11.64
C SER A 130 50.40 0.53 -10.46
N ARG A 131 49.79 -0.66 -10.35
CA ARG A 131 48.87 -1.01 -9.23
C ARG A 131 49.51 -1.77 -8.07
N LEU A 132 50.71 -2.34 -8.24
CA LEU A 132 51.40 -2.99 -7.13
C LEU A 132 51.87 -2.01 -6.04
N ASP A 133 52.07 -0.73 -6.38
CA ASP A 133 52.49 0.29 -5.41
C ASP A 133 51.35 0.69 -4.45
N LEU A 134 50.09 0.51 -4.85
CA LEU A 134 48.91 0.86 -4.05
C LEU A 134 48.54 -0.21 -3.00
N LEU A 135 48.88 -1.48 -3.26
CA LEU A 135 48.61 -2.60 -2.33
C LEU A 135 49.60 -2.64 -1.17
N ARG A 136 50.74 -1.96 -1.27
CA ARG A 136 51.71 -1.83 -0.18
C ARG A 136 51.17 -0.99 0.99
N GLN A 137 50.11 -0.23 0.76
CA GLN A 137 49.53 0.69 1.74
C GLN A 137 48.32 0.12 2.51
N TYR A 138 47.90 -1.12 2.22
CA TYR A 138 46.75 -1.79 2.89
C TYR A 138 47.14 -2.80 3.98
N ALA A 139 48.39 -2.80 4.44
CA ALA A 139 48.88 -3.65 5.53
C ALA A 139 48.43 -3.20 6.94
N VAL A 140 47.34 -2.44 7.05
CA VAL A 140 46.86 -1.88 8.34
C VAL A 140 45.58 -2.57 8.85
N ILE A 141 44.99 -3.50 8.08
CA ILE A 141 43.75 -4.22 8.46
C ILE A 141 44.06 -5.60 9.04
N GLU A 142 45.26 -5.81 9.60
CA GLU A 142 45.58 -7.05 10.34
C GLU A 142 45.31 -6.92 11.85
N ARG A 143 44.73 -5.79 12.30
CA ARG A 143 44.60 -5.47 13.74
C ARG A 143 43.23 -5.01 14.21
N LEU A 144 42.16 -5.38 13.49
CA LEU A 144 40.81 -5.27 14.05
C LEU A 144 40.24 -6.67 14.26
N ASP A 145 40.37 -7.09 15.52
CA ASP A 145 39.82 -8.28 16.18
C ASP A 145 38.28 -8.22 16.27
N LEU A 146 37.61 -7.84 15.17
CA LEU A 146 36.21 -7.42 15.17
C LEU A 146 35.22 -8.53 14.77
N TRP A 147 35.70 -9.76 14.62
CA TRP A 147 34.88 -10.91 14.18
C TRP A 147 34.37 -11.79 15.34
N GLU A 148 34.78 -11.54 16.59
CA GLU A 148 34.36 -12.36 17.74
C GLU A 148 32.90 -12.15 18.17
N ASP A 149 32.26 -11.05 17.77
CA ASP A 149 30.92 -10.67 18.27
C ASP A 149 29.75 -11.09 17.35
N LEU A 150 30.00 -11.87 16.30
CA LEU A 150 28.96 -12.39 15.40
C LEU A 150 28.08 -13.48 16.04
N ASP A 151 28.46 -13.99 17.21
CA ASP A 151 27.68 -14.97 17.98
C ASP A 151 26.41 -14.38 18.62
N VAL A 152 26.32 -13.05 18.76
CA VAL A 152 25.14 -12.37 19.32
C VAL A 152 23.97 -12.38 18.33
N VAL A 153 24.25 -12.30 17.02
CA VAL A 153 23.22 -12.31 15.97
C VAL A 153 22.50 -13.67 15.90
N ARG A 154 23.17 -14.77 16.28
CA ARG A 154 22.61 -16.12 16.23
C ARG A 154 21.60 -16.41 17.36
N ARG A 155 21.63 -15.67 18.48
CA ARG A 155 20.72 -15.88 19.63
C ARG A 155 19.42 -15.07 19.55
N LEU A 156 19.27 -14.20 18.56
CA LEU A 156 18.03 -13.44 18.37
C LEU A 156 16.84 -14.33 17.96
N ASP A 157 17.10 -15.51 17.41
CA ASP A 157 16.05 -16.47 16.99
C ASP A 157 15.40 -17.21 18.17
N GLU A 158 16.05 -17.27 19.34
CA GLU A 158 15.51 -17.93 20.54
C GLU A 158 14.56 -17.02 21.34
N LEU A 159 14.61 -15.70 21.13
CA LEU A 159 13.82 -14.72 21.89
C LEU A 159 12.42 -14.44 21.30
N TYR A 160 12.04 -15.08 20.19
CA TYR A 160 10.70 -14.93 19.60
C TYR A 160 9.97 -16.27 19.43
N PRO A 161 9.49 -16.90 20.53
CA PRO A 161 8.54 -17.99 20.41
C PRO A 161 7.21 -17.42 19.89
N GLY A 162 6.81 -17.92 18.72
CA GLY A 162 5.59 -17.50 18.02
C GLY A 162 4.34 -17.56 18.90
N ARG A 163 3.56 -16.47 18.84
CA ARG A 163 2.15 -16.42 19.22
C ARG A 163 1.36 -17.43 18.38
N LYS A 164 1.12 -18.62 18.94
CA LYS A 164 0.11 -19.57 18.49
C LYS A 164 -1.01 -19.63 19.52
N GLY A 165 -2.26 -19.45 19.07
CA GLY A 165 -3.49 -19.87 19.74
C GLY A 165 -3.88 -19.06 20.95
#